data_AF-A0AA85JW24-F1
#
_entry.id   AF-A0AA85JW24-F1
#
_cell.length_a   1.000
_cell.length_b   1.000
_cell.length_c   1.000
_cell.angle_alpha   90.00
_cell.angle_beta   90.00
_cell.angle_gamma   90.00
#
_symmetry.space_group_name_H-M   'P 1'
#
loop_
_entity.id
_entity.type
_entity.pdbx_description
1 polymer ?
#
loop_
_entity_poly.entity_id
_entity_poly.type
_entity_poly.pdbx_seq_one_letter_code
_entity_poly.pdbx_strand_id
1 'polypeptide(L)'
;MSMQEFSDNLSTLSYMSRHRIPSWLYDSKSKALFGRTGKSWVLCLLFYATYYACLAAFFTGLLWLVLYFNVPEDHPARTGKQSLLDFKPGLGLRPTVEVQKSMIKFSTGDPQTYFPHVDNIDAFLQTYKDVNAKPDSQFASCKGKDADTKDVDKVCKFSLENLGPCNNKNSYGYSKGTPCVLLKLNKVYGWMPSPEDSSVSNDILVNCSGQNPADDENIGPVAYYPNKTVKGIT
;
A
#
# COMPACT_ATOMS: atom_id res chain seq x y z
N MET A 1 -71.57 -20.75 20.27
CA MET A 1 -71.06 -19.40 19.94
C MET A 1 -72.10 -18.76 19.05
N SER A 2 -72.77 -17.72 19.53
CA SER A 2 -73.99 -17.21 18.89
C SER A 2 -73.64 -16.25 17.74
N MET A 3 -74.46 -16.21 16.67
CA MET A 3 -74.23 -15.30 15.53
C MET A 3 -74.21 -13.81 15.93
N GLN A 4 -74.79 -13.46 17.09
CA GLN A 4 -74.71 -12.12 17.66
C GLN A 4 -73.26 -11.72 17.99
N GLU A 5 -72.48 -12.61 18.61
CA GLU A 5 -71.09 -12.33 19.00
C GLU A 5 -70.18 -12.12 17.77
N PHE A 6 -70.49 -12.77 16.65
CA PHE A 6 -69.71 -12.61 15.42
C PHE A 6 -70.01 -11.27 14.72
N SER A 7 -71.26 -10.84 14.74
CA SER A 7 -71.68 -9.50 14.25
C SER A 7 -71.06 -8.38 15.07
N ASP A 8 -71.04 -8.51 16.40
CA ASP A 8 -70.48 -7.49 17.29
C ASP A 8 -68.96 -7.34 17.11
N ASN A 9 -68.24 -8.44 16.88
CA ASN A 9 -66.81 -8.41 16.56
C ASN A 9 -66.49 -7.81 15.17
N LEU A 10 -67.38 -7.96 14.19
CA LEU A 10 -67.22 -7.32 12.87
C LEU A 10 -67.51 -5.80 12.93
N SER A 11 -68.47 -5.39 13.75
CA SER A 11 -68.80 -3.97 13.93
C SER A 11 -67.67 -3.17 14.60
N THR A 12 -66.95 -3.78 15.54
CA THR A 12 -65.79 -3.17 16.21
C THR A 12 -64.57 -3.01 15.30
N LEU A 13 -64.34 -3.93 14.37
CA LEU A 13 -63.26 -3.80 13.37
C LEU A 13 -63.53 -2.69 12.34
N SER A 14 -64.80 -2.37 12.07
CA SER A 14 -65.19 -1.31 11.13
C SER A 14 -65.01 0.11 11.68
N TYR A 15 -64.80 0.27 13.00
CA TYR A 15 -64.61 1.57 13.67
C TYR A 15 -63.13 1.98 13.80
N MET A 16 -62.21 1.30 13.12
CA MET A 16 -60.80 1.70 13.08
C MET A 16 -60.64 2.92 12.15
N SER A 17 -60.78 4.12 12.72
CA SER A 17 -60.50 5.41 12.09
C SER A 17 -59.14 5.37 11.38
N ARG A 18 -59.15 5.69 10.08
CA ARG A 18 -57.95 5.73 9.22
C ARG A 18 -57.03 6.87 9.67
N HIS A 19 -56.18 6.62 10.66
CA HIS A 19 -55.14 7.58 11.04
C HIS A 19 -54.11 7.75 9.91
N ARG A 20 -53.81 9.01 9.56
CA ARG A 20 -52.83 9.41 8.53
C ARG A 20 -51.40 8.93 8.84
N ILE A 21 -51.13 8.57 10.10
CA ILE A 21 -49.93 7.89 10.58
C ILE A 21 -50.42 6.62 11.28
N PRO A 22 -49.91 5.42 10.92
CA PRO A 22 -50.39 4.20 11.52
C PRO A 22 -50.04 4.16 13.01
N SER A 23 -50.96 3.66 13.84
CA SER A 23 -50.88 3.69 15.31
C SER A 23 -49.66 2.98 15.90
N TRP A 24 -49.00 2.09 15.15
CA TRP A 24 -47.75 1.45 15.55
C TRP A 24 -46.53 2.38 15.52
N LEU A 25 -46.59 3.46 14.73
CA LEU A 25 -45.48 4.40 14.56
C LEU A 25 -45.56 5.53 15.59
N TYR A 26 -46.75 6.14 15.74
CA TYR A 26 -46.98 7.24 16.66
C TYR A 26 -48.39 7.18 17.24
N ASP A 27 -48.48 7.12 18.56
CA ASP A 27 -49.74 7.27 19.29
C ASP A 27 -49.87 8.70 19.83
N SER A 28 -50.80 9.46 19.25
CA SER A 28 -51.09 10.84 19.63
C SER A 28 -51.64 10.98 21.05
N LYS A 29 -52.25 9.93 21.63
CA LYS A 29 -52.87 10.01 22.98
C LYS A 29 -51.83 9.85 24.08
N SER A 30 -50.91 8.90 23.92
CA SER A 30 -49.83 8.64 24.88
C SER A 30 -48.52 9.39 24.54
N LYS A 31 -48.46 10.09 23.39
CA LYS A 31 -47.23 10.69 22.82
C LYS A 31 -46.09 9.67 22.74
N ALA A 32 -46.41 8.42 22.37
CA ALA A 32 -45.45 7.34 22.25
C ALA A 32 -45.05 7.13 20.79
N LEU A 33 -43.74 6.98 20.55
CA LEU A 33 -43.15 6.61 19.25
C LEU A 33 -42.69 5.14 19.36
N PHE A 34 -43.06 4.29 18.41
CA PHE A 34 -42.73 2.85 18.43
C PHE A 34 -43.01 2.15 19.79
N GLY A 35 -44.14 2.47 20.41
CA GLY A 35 -44.56 1.86 21.68
C GLY A 35 -43.83 2.33 22.94
N ARG A 36 -42.95 3.34 22.87
CA ARG A 36 -42.31 3.97 24.06
C ARG A 36 -42.56 5.48 24.10
N THR A 37 -42.73 6.02 25.30
CA THR A 37 -42.85 7.48 25.49
C THR A 37 -41.53 8.18 25.16
N GLY A 38 -41.59 9.44 24.71
CA GLY A 38 -40.39 10.21 24.37
C GLY A 38 -39.36 10.29 25.51
N LYS A 39 -39.82 10.34 26.78
CA LYS A 39 -38.96 10.27 27.96
C LYS A 39 -38.20 8.94 28.06
N SER A 40 -38.87 7.81 27.79
CA SER A 40 -38.25 6.49 27.80
C SER A 40 -37.23 6.34 26.66
N TRP A 41 -37.52 6.87 25.47
CA TRP A 41 -36.58 6.89 24.36
C TRP A 41 -35.30 7.65 24.67
N VAL A 42 -35.42 8.88 25.21
CA VAL A 42 -34.25 9.68 25.61
C VAL A 42 -33.44 8.96 26.68
N LEU A 43 -34.10 8.35 27.68
CA LEU A 43 -33.40 7.60 28.72
C LEU A 43 -32.66 6.37 28.17
N CYS A 44 -33.27 5.62 27.25
CA CYS A 44 -32.63 4.48 26.60
C CYS A 44 -31.46 4.90 25.72
N LEU A 45 -31.61 5.95 24.91
CA LEU A 45 -30.54 6.46 24.06
C LEU A 45 -29.37 6.99 24.89
N LEU A 46 -29.65 7.72 25.97
CA LEU A 46 -28.62 8.20 26.89
C LEU A 46 -27.89 7.04 27.56
N PHE A 47 -28.62 6.02 28.03
CA PHE A 47 -28.02 4.81 28.60
C PHE A 47 -27.06 4.13 27.62
N TYR A 48 -27.51 3.84 26.39
CA TYR A 48 -26.67 3.21 25.38
C TYR A 48 -25.50 4.10 24.95
N ALA A 49 -25.72 5.41 24.81
CA ALA A 49 -24.65 6.35 24.47
C ALA A 49 -23.54 6.34 25.52
N THR A 50 -23.89 6.45 26.81
CA THR A 50 -22.91 6.40 27.90
C THR A 50 -22.25 5.03 27.99
N TYR A 51 -23.02 3.94 27.89
CA TYR A 51 -22.49 2.58 27.93
C TYR A 51 -21.47 2.33 26.81
N TYR A 52 -21.82 2.65 25.55
CA TYR A 52 -20.91 2.47 24.42
C TYR A 52 -19.74 3.43 24.46
N ALA A 53 -19.89 4.65 25.00
CA ALA A 53 -18.76 5.55 25.22
C ALA A 53 -17.75 4.98 26.22
N CYS A 54 -18.23 4.41 27.33
CA CYS A 54 -17.37 3.72 28.30
C CYS A 54 -16.68 2.48 27.70
N LEU A 55 -17.42 1.68 26.92
CA LEU A 55 -16.87 0.50 26.26
C LEU A 55 -15.81 0.88 25.22
N ALA A 56 -16.08 1.90 24.40
CA ALA A 56 -15.13 2.42 23.42
C ALA A 56 -13.85 2.93 24.11
N ALA A 57 -13.99 3.74 25.18
CA ALA A 57 -12.85 4.24 25.94
C ALA A 57 -12.00 3.11 26.54
N PHE A 58 -12.65 2.08 27.10
CA PHE A 58 -11.97 0.90 27.62
C PHE A 58 -11.21 0.15 26.53
N PHE A 59 -11.86 -0.12 25.39
CA PHE A 59 -11.23 -0.82 24.27
C PHE A 59 -10.07 -0.03 23.66
N THR A 60 -10.23 1.29 23.48
CA THR A 60 -9.15 2.15 22.99
C THR A 60 -7.99 2.23 23.97
N GLY A 61 -8.27 2.28 25.28
CA GLY A 61 -7.24 2.26 26.32
C GLY A 61 -6.47 0.95 26.35
N LEU A 62 -7.16 -0.19 26.20
CA LEU A 62 -6.51 -1.49 26.08
C LEU A 62 -5.65 -1.59 24.82
N LEU A 63 -6.17 -1.17 23.66
CA LEU A 63 -5.39 -1.18 22.41
C LEU A 63 -4.16 -0.28 22.51
N TRP A 64 -4.30 0.93 23.06
CA TRP A 64 -3.19 1.85 23.23
C TRP A 64 -2.11 1.25 24.15
N LEU A 65 -2.50 0.66 25.28
CA LEU A 65 -1.58 0.00 26.20
C LEU A 65 -0.87 -1.17 25.52
N VAL A 66 -1.60 -2.05 24.82
CA VAL A 66 -1.02 -3.20 24.13
C VAL A 66 -0.04 -2.76 23.06
N LEU A 67 -0.40 -1.76 22.23
CA LEU A 67 0.47 -1.24 21.18
C LEU A 67 1.72 -0.59 21.76
N TYR A 68 1.58 0.23 22.81
CA TYR A 68 2.71 0.90 23.45
C TYR A 68 3.74 -0.07 24.03
N PHE A 69 3.29 -1.16 24.68
CA PHE A 69 4.21 -2.13 25.29
C PHE A 69 4.77 -3.17 24.31
N ASN A 70 4.02 -3.55 23.27
CA ASN A 70 4.42 -4.63 22.37
C ASN A 70 4.98 -4.16 21.03
N VAL A 71 4.74 -2.90 20.65
CA VAL A 71 5.13 -2.35 19.34
C VAL A 71 6.05 -1.15 19.56
N PRO A 72 7.36 -1.36 19.49
CA PRO A 72 8.33 -0.26 19.51
C PRO A 72 8.17 0.64 18.27
N GLU A 73 8.46 1.94 18.40
CA GLU A 73 8.22 2.94 17.34
C GLU A 73 9.22 2.84 16.17
N ASP A 74 10.47 2.48 16.44
CA ASP A 74 11.56 2.55 15.47
C ASP A 74 11.68 1.33 14.55
N HIS A 75 11.06 0.21 14.94
CA HIS A 75 11.21 -1.07 14.24
C HIS A 75 9.99 -1.98 14.41
N PRO A 76 9.71 -2.85 13.43
CA PRO A 76 8.57 -3.75 13.53
C PRO A 76 8.81 -4.80 14.64
N ALA A 77 7.76 -5.10 15.41
CA ALA A 77 7.83 -6.03 16.54
C ALA A 77 8.25 -7.47 16.16
N ARG A 78 8.06 -7.87 14.90
CA ARG A 78 8.48 -9.18 14.36
C ARG A 78 9.40 -8.97 13.18
N THR A 79 10.67 -9.34 13.33
CA THR A 79 11.70 -9.21 12.30
C THR A 79 12.30 -10.56 11.94
N GLY A 80 12.92 -10.63 10.75
CA GLY A 80 13.70 -11.77 10.30
C GLY A 80 12.91 -13.05 10.06
N LYS A 81 13.43 -14.18 10.55
CA LYS A 81 12.81 -15.51 10.37
C LYS A 81 11.47 -15.68 11.10
N GLN A 82 11.19 -14.81 12.07
CA GLN A 82 9.88 -14.77 12.74
C GLN A 82 8.82 -14.01 11.93
N SER A 83 9.25 -13.29 10.90
CA SER A 83 8.37 -12.59 9.98
C SER A 83 8.04 -13.48 8.79
N LEU A 84 6.85 -13.29 8.20
CA LEU A 84 6.41 -13.99 6.99
C LEU A 84 7.37 -13.80 5.81
N LEU A 85 8.16 -12.71 5.82
CA LEU A 85 9.08 -12.35 4.75
C LEU A 85 10.38 -13.15 4.75
N ASP A 86 10.73 -13.82 5.87
CA ASP A 86 11.89 -14.72 5.97
C ASP A 86 13.20 -14.15 5.38
N PHE A 87 13.48 -12.86 5.63
CA PHE A 87 14.64 -12.13 5.07
C PHE A 87 14.79 -12.19 3.53
N LYS A 88 13.70 -12.44 2.81
CA LYS A 88 13.67 -12.47 1.33
C LYS A 88 12.98 -11.21 0.83
N PRO A 89 13.72 -10.16 0.44
CA PRO A 89 13.12 -8.98 -0.14
C PRO A 89 12.50 -9.31 -1.51
N GLY A 90 11.35 -8.71 -1.80
CA GLY A 90 10.78 -8.74 -3.15
C GLY A 90 11.53 -7.79 -4.09
N LEU A 91 11.52 -8.12 -5.38
CA LEU A 91 12.00 -7.25 -6.45
C LEU A 91 10.81 -6.64 -7.20
N GLY A 92 10.75 -5.31 -7.21
CA GLY A 92 9.80 -4.54 -8.00
C GLY A 92 10.43 -3.99 -9.28
N LEU A 93 9.61 -3.75 -10.29
CA LEU A 93 10.01 -3.12 -11.55
C LEU A 93 9.32 -1.75 -11.69
N ARG A 94 9.94 -0.84 -12.45
CA ARG A 94 9.34 0.42 -12.93
C ARG A 94 9.71 0.60 -14.41
N PRO A 95 8.79 1.08 -15.26
CA PRO A 95 7.50 1.70 -14.94
C PRO A 95 6.37 0.71 -14.67
N THR A 96 5.40 1.14 -13.85
CA THR A 96 4.15 0.40 -13.63
C THR A 96 2.97 1.33 -13.92
N VAL A 97 2.57 1.40 -15.19
CA VAL A 97 1.41 2.21 -15.60
C VAL A 97 0.09 1.59 -15.17
N GLU A 98 0.03 0.25 -15.11
CA GLU A 98 -1.14 -0.49 -14.65
C GLU A 98 -0.77 -1.33 -13.43
N VAL A 99 -1.45 -1.12 -12.30
CA VAL A 99 -1.07 -1.73 -11.01
C VAL A 99 -1.25 -3.25 -11.01
N GLN A 100 -2.11 -3.78 -11.88
CA GLN A 100 -2.44 -5.20 -11.96
C GLN A 100 -1.61 -5.97 -12.99
N LYS A 101 -0.85 -5.29 -13.85
CA LYS A 101 -0.10 -5.93 -14.94
C LYS A 101 1.34 -5.43 -14.99
N SER A 102 2.29 -6.35 -15.15
CA SER A 102 3.70 -6.04 -15.38
C SER A 102 4.04 -5.79 -16.86
N MET A 103 3.03 -5.77 -17.74
CA MET A 103 3.24 -5.66 -19.18
C MET A 103 3.56 -4.24 -19.60
N ILE A 104 4.73 -4.04 -20.21
CA ILE A 104 5.12 -2.79 -20.84
C ILE A 104 4.78 -2.90 -22.33
N LYS A 105 3.68 -2.29 -22.73
CA LYS A 105 3.25 -2.23 -24.14
C LYS A 105 3.37 -0.80 -24.64
N PHE A 106 4.14 -0.61 -25.70
CA PHE A 106 4.23 0.67 -26.39
C PHE A 106 4.56 0.49 -27.88
N SER A 107 4.34 1.56 -28.65
CA SER A 107 4.79 1.68 -30.04
C SER A 107 5.87 2.75 -30.11
N THR A 108 6.94 2.50 -30.85
CA THR A 108 8.01 3.49 -31.09
C THR A 108 7.54 4.63 -31.99
N GLY A 109 6.58 4.36 -32.88
CA GLY A 109 6.06 5.34 -33.83
C GLY A 109 5.09 6.36 -33.23
N ASP A 110 4.54 6.10 -32.03
CA ASP A 110 3.57 6.99 -31.38
C ASP A 110 4.04 7.41 -29.98
N PRO A 111 4.42 8.69 -29.81
CA PRO A 111 4.81 9.26 -28.52
C PRO A 111 3.75 9.15 -27.43
N GLN A 112 2.47 9.19 -27.78
CA GLN A 112 1.39 9.15 -26.78
C GLN A 112 1.35 7.80 -26.05
N THR A 113 1.78 6.72 -26.71
CA THR A 113 1.74 5.38 -26.14
C THR A 113 2.83 5.18 -25.08
N TYR A 114 4.05 5.71 -25.29
CA TYR A 114 5.15 5.54 -24.32
C TYR A 114 5.26 6.66 -23.28
N PHE A 115 4.62 7.82 -23.49
CA PHE A 115 4.66 8.95 -22.56
C PHE A 115 4.25 8.58 -21.12
N PRO A 116 3.18 7.80 -20.87
CA PRO A 116 2.81 7.40 -19.50
C PRO A 116 3.89 6.58 -18.79
N HIS A 117 4.66 5.79 -19.54
CA HIS A 117 5.78 5.01 -19.00
C HIS A 117 6.94 5.91 -18.60
N VAL A 118 7.29 6.88 -19.47
CA VAL A 118 8.33 7.88 -19.21
C VAL A 118 7.99 8.74 -17.99
N ASP A 119 6.74 9.21 -17.92
CA ASP A 119 6.24 10.03 -16.81
C ASP A 119 6.29 9.27 -15.47
N ASN A 120 5.91 7.98 -15.47
CA ASN A 120 6.01 7.13 -14.29
C ASN A 120 7.46 6.97 -13.79
N ILE A 121 8.42 6.83 -14.70
CA ILE A 121 9.84 6.77 -14.36
C ILE A 121 10.32 8.12 -13.82
N ASP A 122 9.93 9.23 -14.43
CA ASP A 122 10.38 10.56 -14.01
C ASP A 122 9.82 10.92 -12.63
N ALA A 123 8.54 10.63 -12.38
CA ALA A 123 7.90 10.77 -11.08
C ALA A 123 8.60 9.92 -10.00
N PHE A 124 9.04 8.71 -10.34
CA PHE A 124 9.83 7.88 -9.43
C PHE A 124 11.21 8.49 -9.13
N LEU A 125 11.91 8.99 -10.16
CA LEU A 125 13.24 9.56 -10.03
C LEU A 125 13.25 10.97 -9.42
N GLN A 126 12.11 11.66 -9.36
CA GLN A 126 12.00 12.99 -8.75
C GLN A 126 12.47 13.02 -7.29
N THR A 127 12.11 11.99 -6.51
CA THR A 127 12.58 11.84 -5.12
C THR A 127 14.11 11.81 -5.03
N TYR A 128 14.77 11.15 -5.99
CA TYR A 128 16.23 11.07 -6.03
C TYR A 128 16.87 12.38 -6.47
N LYS A 129 16.23 13.13 -7.38
CA LYS A 129 16.68 14.49 -7.77
C LYS A 129 16.64 15.43 -6.56
N ASP A 130 15.54 15.42 -5.82
CA ASP A 130 15.34 16.29 -4.65
C ASP A 130 16.33 15.96 -3.52
N VAL A 131 16.59 14.66 -3.28
CA VAL A 131 17.59 14.21 -2.32
C VAL A 131 19.01 14.61 -2.74
N ASN A 132 19.33 14.49 -4.03
CA ASN A 132 20.65 14.85 -4.54
C ASN A 132 20.88 16.37 -4.56
N ALA A 133 19.83 17.19 -4.64
CA ALA A 133 19.92 18.65 -4.55
C ALA A 133 20.21 19.18 -3.13
N LYS A 134 19.94 18.38 -2.08
CA LYS A 134 20.22 18.77 -0.68
C LYS A 134 21.72 18.72 -0.37
N PRO A 135 22.22 19.55 0.58
CA PRO A 135 23.64 19.56 0.94
C PRO A 135 24.12 18.22 1.51
N ASP A 136 25.39 17.89 1.26
CA ASP A 136 25.99 16.61 1.65
C ASP A 136 26.15 16.40 3.16
N SER A 137 26.04 17.47 3.97
CA SER A 137 26.21 17.42 5.43
C SER A 137 25.19 16.54 6.15
N GLN A 138 24.03 16.27 5.53
CA GLN A 138 22.95 15.45 6.10
C GLN A 138 23.04 13.98 5.71
N PHE A 139 24.01 13.60 4.87
CA PHE A 139 24.10 12.28 4.27
C PHE A 139 25.43 11.60 4.58
N ALA A 140 25.44 10.26 4.58
CA ALA A 140 26.65 9.48 4.76
C ALA A 140 27.46 9.40 3.44
N SER A 141 28.78 9.44 3.54
CA SER A 141 29.67 9.14 2.42
C SER A 141 29.78 7.61 2.29
N CYS A 142 29.03 7.04 1.35
CA CYS A 142 28.99 5.58 1.16
C CYS A 142 29.97 5.08 0.10
N LYS A 143 31.16 5.69 0.03
CA LYS A 143 32.23 5.28 -0.88
C LYS A 143 33.08 4.20 -0.22
N GLY A 144 32.69 2.92 -0.33
CA GLY A 144 33.46 1.79 0.18
C GLY A 144 32.61 0.59 0.61
N LYS A 145 33.28 -0.46 1.13
CA LYS A 145 32.63 -1.66 1.72
C LYS A 145 31.96 -1.37 3.05
N ASP A 146 32.45 -0.35 3.74
CA ASP A 146 31.91 0.13 5.01
C ASP A 146 31.39 1.55 4.76
N ALA A 147 30.08 1.74 4.85
CA ALA A 147 29.57 3.08 5.09
C ALA A 147 30.20 3.55 6.41
N ASP A 148 30.65 4.81 6.48
CA ASP A 148 31.24 5.38 7.70
C ASP A 148 30.14 5.50 8.77
N THR A 149 29.81 4.38 9.42
CA THR A 149 28.69 4.19 10.33
C THR A 149 29.07 4.61 11.73
N LYS A 150 29.29 5.91 11.92
CA LYS A 150 29.25 6.51 13.27
C LYS A 150 27.85 7.00 13.63
N ASP A 151 27.05 7.39 12.62
CA ASP A 151 25.68 7.88 12.80
C ASP A 151 24.68 6.92 12.14
N VAL A 152 23.83 6.29 12.95
CA VAL A 152 22.82 5.31 12.50
C VAL A 152 21.72 5.97 11.64
N ASP A 153 21.55 7.29 11.74
CA ASP A 153 20.48 8.03 11.06
C ASP A 153 20.87 8.57 9.68
N LYS A 154 22.15 8.53 9.31
CA LYS A 154 22.60 9.06 8.02
C LYS A 154 22.39 8.04 6.90
N VAL A 155 21.80 8.50 5.79
CA VAL A 155 21.51 7.66 4.62
C VAL A 155 22.50 7.92 3.48
N CYS A 156 22.70 6.88 2.65
CA CYS A 156 23.52 6.97 1.44
C CYS A 156 22.77 7.66 0.31
N LYS A 157 23.43 8.60 -0.38
CA LYS A 157 22.93 9.15 -1.64
C LYS A 157 23.15 8.17 -2.78
N PHE A 158 22.17 8.12 -3.69
CA PHE A 158 22.29 7.38 -4.94
C PHE A 158 22.38 8.36 -6.11
N SER A 159 23.53 8.36 -6.81
CA SER A 159 23.76 9.20 -7.97
C SER A 159 23.00 8.69 -9.19
N LEU A 160 22.22 9.56 -9.83
CA LEU A 160 21.46 9.23 -11.05
C LEU A 160 22.37 8.90 -12.25
N GLU A 161 23.63 9.31 -12.20
CA GLU A 161 24.66 8.98 -13.21
C GLU A 161 24.92 7.47 -13.31
N ASN A 162 24.69 6.71 -12.24
CA ASN A 162 24.85 5.26 -12.22
C ASN A 162 23.84 4.54 -13.12
N LEU A 163 22.76 5.20 -13.53
CA LEU A 163 21.74 4.67 -14.45
C LEU A 163 22.20 4.69 -15.93
N GLY A 164 23.38 5.23 -16.22
CA GLY A 164 23.98 5.20 -17.55
C GLY A 164 23.13 5.91 -18.62
N PRO A 165 22.73 5.22 -19.72
CA PRO A 165 21.98 5.83 -20.82
C PRO A 165 20.51 6.12 -20.49
N CYS A 166 20.02 5.67 -19.33
CA CYS A 166 18.63 5.82 -18.92
C CYS A 166 18.38 7.21 -18.30
N ASN A 167 18.29 8.23 -19.16
CA ASN A 167 18.03 9.60 -18.77
C ASN A 167 16.70 10.14 -19.35
N ASN A 168 16.22 11.24 -18.77
CA ASN A 168 14.99 11.90 -19.22
C ASN A 168 15.15 12.47 -20.66
N LYS A 169 16.34 12.98 -21.01
CA LYS A 169 16.63 13.55 -22.35
C LYS A 169 16.39 12.57 -23.51
N ASN A 170 16.67 11.29 -23.30
CA ASN A 170 16.47 10.23 -24.29
C ASN A 170 15.14 9.48 -24.07
N SER A 171 14.21 10.04 -23.28
CA SER A 171 12.95 9.40 -22.89
C SER A 171 13.15 7.97 -22.39
N TYR A 172 14.22 7.72 -21.63
CA TYR A 172 14.60 6.39 -21.13
C TYR A 172 14.66 5.30 -22.22
N GLY A 173 15.01 5.67 -23.46
CA GLY A 173 15.18 4.74 -24.57
C GLY A 173 13.89 4.28 -25.27
N TYR A 174 12.71 4.72 -24.80
CA TYR A 174 11.42 4.36 -25.39
C TYR A 174 11.25 4.85 -26.84
N SER A 175 11.85 6.00 -27.19
CA SER A 175 11.82 6.55 -28.55
C SER A 175 12.59 5.70 -29.57
N LYS A 176 13.63 4.97 -29.12
CA LYS A 176 14.48 4.13 -29.98
C LYS A 176 14.04 2.67 -30.04
N GLY A 177 13.04 2.28 -29.25
CA GLY A 177 12.63 0.88 -29.11
C GLY A 177 13.53 0.06 -28.18
N THR A 178 14.42 0.70 -27.42
CA THR A 178 15.28 0.06 -26.42
C THR A 178 14.90 0.61 -25.04
N PRO A 179 13.77 0.17 -24.45
CA PRO A 179 13.22 0.76 -23.24
C PRO A 179 14.08 0.42 -22.02
N CYS A 180 14.30 1.41 -21.15
CA CYS A 180 14.89 1.17 -19.83
C CYS A 180 13.83 0.73 -18.82
N VAL A 181 14.15 -0.31 -18.05
CA VAL A 181 13.38 -0.77 -16.90
C VAL A 181 14.22 -0.59 -15.65
N LEU A 182 13.67 0.06 -14.63
CA LEU A 182 14.33 0.23 -13.35
C LEU A 182 13.93 -0.91 -12.42
N LEU A 183 14.92 -1.55 -11.80
CA LEU A 183 14.70 -2.57 -10.79
C LEU A 183 14.83 -1.94 -9.41
N LYS A 184 13.84 -2.19 -8.55
CA LYS A 184 13.76 -1.68 -7.19
C LYS A 184 13.65 -2.84 -6.21
N LEU A 185 14.60 -2.95 -5.31
CA LEU A 185 14.50 -3.90 -4.22
C LEU A 185 13.61 -3.37 -3.09
N ASN A 186 12.77 -4.23 -2.52
CA ASN A 186 11.94 -3.88 -1.37
C ASN A 186 12.80 -3.74 -0.12
N LYS A 187 12.65 -2.61 0.59
CA LYS A 187 13.36 -2.33 1.84
C LYS A 187 12.79 -3.21 2.96
N VAL A 188 13.61 -4.09 3.53
CA VAL A 188 13.28 -4.94 4.68
C VAL A 188 14.12 -4.50 5.88
N TYR A 189 13.51 -4.36 7.06
CA TYR A 189 14.21 -3.94 8.28
C TYR A 189 15.21 -5.00 8.73
N GLY A 190 16.44 -4.57 9.06
CA GLY A 190 17.52 -5.46 9.54
C GLY A 190 18.02 -6.47 8.50
N TRP A 191 17.62 -6.33 7.23
CA TRP A 191 18.10 -7.18 6.16
C TRP A 191 19.45 -6.70 5.66
N MET A 192 20.45 -7.57 5.74
CA MET A 192 21.77 -7.35 5.18
C MET A 192 21.99 -8.39 4.08
N PRO A 193 22.30 -7.97 2.85
CA PRO A 193 22.51 -8.91 1.76
C PRO A 193 23.76 -9.75 2.01
N SER A 194 23.61 -11.07 1.91
CA SER A 194 24.73 -12.00 1.85
C SER A 194 24.77 -12.60 0.45
N PRO A 195 25.78 -12.29 -0.38
CA PRO A 195 25.94 -12.97 -1.66
C PRO A 195 26.23 -14.46 -1.41
N GLU A 196 25.66 -15.33 -2.24
CA GLU A 196 25.85 -16.79 -2.16
C GLU A 196 27.33 -17.17 -2.39
N ASP A 197 27.99 -16.48 -3.32
CA ASP A 197 29.42 -16.61 -3.60
C ASP A 197 30.18 -15.32 -3.24
N SER A 198 30.58 -15.18 -1.98
CA SER A 198 31.38 -14.02 -1.52
C SER A 198 32.78 -13.93 -2.17
N SER A 199 33.21 -15.00 -2.85
CA SER A 199 34.45 -15.04 -3.64
C SER A 199 34.35 -14.32 -4.99
N VAL A 200 33.13 -14.06 -5.45
CA VAL A 200 32.84 -13.58 -6.82
C VAL A 200 32.47 -12.10 -6.83
N SER A 201 31.60 -11.68 -5.92
CA SER A 201 31.25 -10.28 -5.73
C SER A 201 30.71 -10.05 -4.32
N ASN A 202 30.93 -8.86 -3.77
CA ASN A 202 30.25 -8.40 -2.56
C ASN A 202 28.93 -7.67 -2.89
N ASP A 203 28.68 -7.42 -4.17
CA ASP A 203 27.47 -6.74 -4.67
C ASP A 203 26.36 -7.78 -4.93
N ILE A 204 25.11 -7.37 -4.75
CA ILE A 204 23.94 -8.18 -5.12
C ILE A 204 23.83 -8.19 -6.64
N LEU A 205 23.86 -9.38 -7.24
CA LEU A 205 23.74 -9.55 -8.68
C LEU A 205 22.27 -9.78 -9.07
N VAL A 206 21.90 -9.25 -10.24
CA VAL A 206 20.58 -9.44 -10.83
C VAL A 206 20.76 -9.88 -12.27
N ASN A 207 19.98 -10.87 -12.69
CA ASN A 207 19.96 -11.37 -14.06
C ASN A 207 18.52 -11.39 -14.58
N CYS A 208 18.34 -10.89 -15.80
CA CYS A 208 17.09 -10.87 -16.54
C CYS A 208 17.21 -11.83 -17.73
N SER A 209 16.32 -12.81 -17.82
CA SER A 209 16.24 -13.78 -18.91
C SER A 209 14.80 -13.98 -19.35
N GLY A 210 14.60 -14.56 -20.53
CA GLY A 210 13.29 -15.00 -20.98
C GLY A 210 12.67 -16.04 -20.05
N GLN A 211 11.34 -16.08 -19.98
CA GLN A 211 10.63 -17.14 -19.23
C GLN A 211 10.68 -18.47 -20.00
N ASN A 212 10.54 -18.42 -21.32
CA ASN A 212 10.65 -19.56 -22.22
C ASN A 212 11.80 -19.36 -23.22
N PRO A 213 12.29 -20.42 -23.88
CA PRO A 213 13.37 -20.30 -24.89
C PRO A 213 13.04 -19.30 -26.01
N ALA A 214 11.78 -19.25 -26.46
CA ALA A 214 11.34 -18.28 -27.45
C ALA A 214 11.40 -16.82 -26.92
N ASP A 215 11.12 -16.61 -25.63
CA ASP A 215 11.22 -15.28 -25.03
C ASP A 215 12.69 -14.85 -24.88
N ASP A 216 13.58 -15.80 -24.63
CA ASP A 216 15.03 -15.57 -24.51
C ASP A 216 15.67 -15.21 -25.86
N GLU A 217 15.15 -15.75 -26.96
CA GLU A 217 15.54 -15.31 -28.31
C GLU A 217 14.98 -13.92 -28.66
N ASN A 218 13.76 -13.59 -28.17
CA ASN A 218 13.08 -12.34 -28.48
C ASN A 218 13.54 -11.14 -27.63
N ILE A 219 14.00 -11.35 -26.40
CA ILE A 219 14.45 -10.27 -25.51
C ILE A 219 15.71 -9.58 -26.06
N GLY A 220 16.55 -10.32 -26.78
CA GLY A 220 17.80 -9.82 -27.34
C GLY A 220 18.84 -9.46 -26.27
N PRO A 221 19.86 -8.66 -26.61
CA PRO A 221 20.94 -8.32 -25.68
C PRO A 221 20.45 -7.37 -24.58
N VAL A 222 20.54 -7.82 -23.32
CA VAL A 222 20.22 -7.02 -22.13
C VAL A 222 21.49 -6.35 -21.60
N ALA A 223 21.41 -5.07 -21.25
CA ALA A 223 22.51 -4.32 -20.65
C ALA A 223 22.13 -3.84 -19.25
N TYR A 224 23.04 -4.05 -18.29
CA TYR A 224 22.86 -3.65 -16.89
C TYR A 224 23.62 -2.38 -16.54
N TYR A 225 22.98 -1.52 -15.75
CA TYR A 225 23.58 -0.28 -15.24
C TYR A 225 23.31 -0.16 -13.73
N PRO A 226 24.34 0.05 -12.90
CA PRO A 226 25.77 0.15 -13.24
C PRO A 226 26.36 -1.21 -13.70
N ASN A 227 27.22 -1.19 -14.71
CA ASN A 227 27.82 -2.41 -15.25
C ASN A 227 28.83 -2.98 -14.25
N LYS A 228 28.62 -4.23 -13.84
CA LYS A 228 29.54 -5.01 -13.01
C LYS A 228 29.78 -6.34 -13.68
N THR A 229 30.94 -6.46 -14.33
CA THR A 229 31.34 -7.71 -14.95
C THR A 229 31.68 -8.74 -13.89
N VAL A 230 31.00 -9.88 -13.92
CA VAL A 230 31.27 -10.99 -13.01
C VAL A 230 31.61 -12.22 -13.84
N LYS A 231 32.83 -12.77 -13.64
CA LYS A 231 33.34 -13.94 -14.38
C LYS A 231 33.31 -13.79 -15.93
N GLY A 232 33.50 -12.58 -16.45
CA GLY A 232 33.55 -12.31 -17.90
C GLY A 232 32.18 -12.22 -18.58
N ILE A 233 31.09 -12.31 -17.83
CA ILE A 233 29.73 -12.02 -18.29
C ILE A 233 29.39 -10.64 -17.72
N THR A 234 29.11 -9.70 -18.61
CA THR A 234 28.64 -8.34 -18.31
C THR A 234 27.13 -8.30 -18.15
#